data_AF-A0A0N5CHJ6-F1
#
_entry.id   AF-A0A0N5CHJ6-F1
#
_cell.length_a   1.000
_cell.length_b   1.000
_cell.length_c   1.000
_cell.angle_alpha   90.00
_cell.angle_beta   90.00
_cell.angle_gamma   90.00
#
_symmetry.space_group_name_H-M   'P 1'
#
loop_
_entity.id
_entity.type
_entity.pdbx_description
1 polymer ?
#
loop_
_entity_poly.entity_id
_entity_poly.type
_entity_poly.pdbx_seq_one_letter_code
_entity_poly.pdbx_strand_id
1 'polypeptide(L)'
;MLSKRDISAIMLYEFKRGTNAAKTTQEINETFGEDLVSHATVKRWFKKFREDSEDLENEEHGRSETVLDNDELRKAVEANPRATVRELAEELNVSKTTVSDHLKEIGKTKKIDKWVPHELNDYQKLRRYEVCSSLILRNKNDPFFDRLITCDGKWILYDNSKRSGQWLDKDEAPKQFPKPKLSPKKLLISVWWSAAGIIHYEFLKPGETIDSVSYCQLIEKMHQKLSQKRPAVVNRKGPIFLHDNAKPHVSKMILQKLCE
;
A
#
# COMPACT_ATOMS: atom_id res chain seq x y z
N MET A 1 30.24 17.06 -26.23
CA MET A 1 29.18 17.97 -26.70
C MET A 1 29.09 19.09 -25.69
N LEU A 2 29.20 20.34 -26.15
CA LEU A 2 28.95 21.51 -25.28
C LEU A 2 27.47 21.54 -24.88
N SER A 3 27.19 21.75 -23.60
CA SER A 3 25.84 21.99 -23.14
C SER A 3 25.39 23.41 -23.52
N LYS A 4 24.08 23.67 -23.49
CA LYS A 4 23.55 25.03 -23.70
C LYS A 4 24.15 26.04 -22.72
N ARG A 5 24.43 25.63 -21.48
CA ARG A 5 25.04 26.48 -20.45
C ARG A 5 26.49 26.82 -20.79
N ASP A 6 27.24 25.87 -21.32
CA ASP A 6 28.64 26.08 -21.74
C ASP A 6 28.71 27.10 -22.89
N ILE A 7 27.79 26.98 -23.84
CA ILE A 7 27.68 27.93 -24.96
C ILE A 7 27.34 29.33 -24.44
N SER A 8 26.38 29.46 -23.52
CA SER A 8 26.05 30.76 -22.90
C SER A 8 27.23 31.34 -22.11
N ALA A 9 28.02 30.51 -21.42
CA ALA A 9 29.21 30.93 -20.69
C ALA A 9 30.31 31.47 -21.63
N ILE A 10 30.51 30.81 -22.78
CA ILE A 10 31.45 31.28 -23.82
C ILE A 10 30.98 32.62 -24.38
N MET A 11 29.68 32.79 -24.65
CA MET A 11 29.13 34.07 -25.09
C MET A 11 29.31 35.18 -24.04
N LEU A 12 29.16 34.88 -22.74
CA LEU A 12 29.40 35.83 -21.66
C LEU A 12 30.87 36.24 -21.58
N TYR A 13 31.77 35.26 -21.73
CA TYR A 13 33.22 35.51 -21.77
C TYR A 13 33.60 36.43 -22.94
N GLU A 14 33.11 36.13 -24.14
CA GLU A 14 33.34 36.94 -25.34
C GLU A 14 32.75 38.36 -25.22
N PHE A 15 31.55 38.47 -24.64
CA PHE A 15 30.96 39.77 -24.33
C PHE A 15 31.84 40.60 -23.37
N LYS A 16 32.34 40.00 -22.28
CA LYS A 16 33.25 40.66 -21.33
C LYS A 16 34.61 41.04 -21.95
N ARG A 17 35.06 40.29 -22.96
CA ARG A 17 36.24 40.64 -23.77
C ARG A 17 36.00 41.81 -24.73
N GLY A 18 34.76 42.24 -24.91
CA GLY A 18 34.39 43.33 -25.81
C GLY A 18 34.35 42.93 -27.28
N THR A 19 34.26 41.63 -27.61
CA THR A 19 34.05 41.20 -28.99
C THR A 19 32.62 41.52 -29.43
N ASN A 20 32.38 41.60 -30.75
CA ASN A 20 31.05 41.87 -31.28
C ASN A 20 30.33 40.55 -31.63
N ALA A 21 28.99 40.61 -31.74
CA ALA A 21 28.16 39.40 -31.93
C ALA A 21 28.47 38.64 -33.23
N ALA A 22 28.83 39.32 -34.31
CA ALA A 22 29.18 38.67 -35.58
C ALA A 22 30.48 37.88 -35.45
N LYS A 23 31.51 38.49 -34.86
CA LYS A 23 32.80 37.85 -34.60
C LYS A 23 32.66 36.67 -33.62
N THR A 24 31.89 36.85 -32.55
CA THR A 24 31.62 35.79 -31.57
C THR A 24 30.89 34.60 -32.20
N THR A 25 29.93 34.85 -33.10
CA THR A 25 29.22 33.78 -33.82
C THR A 25 30.19 32.98 -34.70
N GLN A 26 31.04 33.68 -35.44
CA GLN A 26 32.05 33.06 -36.30
C GLN A 26 33.04 32.22 -35.47
N GLU A 27 33.64 32.80 -34.42
CA GLU A 27 34.64 32.11 -33.60
C GLU A 27 34.07 30.87 -32.90
N ILE A 28 32.82 30.93 -32.42
CA ILE A 28 32.16 29.78 -31.81
C ILE A 28 31.93 28.67 -32.84
N ASN A 29 31.43 28.99 -34.03
CA ASN A 29 31.15 28.00 -35.07
C ASN A 29 32.44 27.41 -35.68
N GLU A 30 33.49 28.21 -35.83
CA GLU A 30 34.80 27.74 -36.29
C GLU A 30 35.47 26.81 -35.27
N THR A 31 35.37 27.13 -33.97
CA THR A 31 36.09 26.41 -32.91
C THR A 31 35.35 25.15 -32.46
N PHE A 32 34.01 25.20 -32.39
CA PHE A 32 33.22 24.18 -31.70
C PHE A 32 32.21 23.45 -32.60
N GLY A 33 32.10 23.83 -33.87
CA GLY A 33 31.29 23.13 -34.88
C GLY A 33 30.48 24.08 -35.76
N GLU A 34 30.42 23.78 -37.06
CA GLU A 34 29.66 24.57 -38.02
C GLU A 34 28.17 24.65 -37.61
N ASP A 35 27.61 25.86 -37.70
CA ASP A 35 26.22 26.19 -37.30
C ASP A 35 25.83 25.87 -35.84
N LEU A 36 26.79 25.78 -34.92
CA LEU A 36 26.51 25.56 -33.49
C LEU A 36 25.64 26.67 -32.89
N VAL A 37 25.88 27.93 -33.26
CA VAL A 37 25.11 29.09 -32.82
C VAL A 37 24.74 29.99 -33.97
N SER A 38 23.52 30.56 -33.92
CA SER A 38 23.10 31.58 -34.88
C SER A 38 23.50 32.98 -34.41
N HIS A 39 23.76 33.88 -35.36
CA HIS A 39 24.00 35.29 -35.05
C HIS A 39 22.85 35.94 -34.27
N ALA A 40 21.60 35.52 -34.54
CA ALA A 40 20.43 36.00 -33.81
C ALA A 40 20.48 35.56 -32.33
N THR A 41 20.94 34.34 -32.05
CA THR A 41 21.11 33.82 -30.69
C THR A 41 22.17 34.63 -29.93
N VAL A 42 23.37 34.81 -30.52
CA VAL A 42 24.46 35.60 -29.90
C VAL A 42 24.02 37.04 -29.64
N LYS A 43 23.31 37.66 -30.60
CA LYS A 43 22.80 39.03 -30.43
C LYS A 43 21.79 39.16 -29.29
N ARG A 44 20.91 38.16 -29.09
CA ARG A 44 19.96 38.12 -27.95
C ARG A 44 20.71 38.00 -26.62
N TRP A 45 21.69 37.11 -26.53
CA TRP A 45 22.52 36.96 -25.32
C TRP A 45 23.32 38.22 -25.00
N PHE A 46 23.93 38.86 -26.00
CA PHE A 46 24.66 40.12 -25.83
C PHE A 46 23.76 41.29 -25.45
N LYS A 47 22.46 41.22 -25.79
CA LYS A 47 21.47 42.17 -25.30
C LYS A 47 21.17 41.90 -23.82
N LYS A 48 20.93 40.64 -23.44
CA LYS A 48 20.73 40.21 -22.04
C LYS A 48 21.88 40.62 -21.13
N PHE A 49 23.13 40.42 -21.58
CA PHE A 49 24.33 40.81 -20.82
C PHE A 49 24.54 42.32 -20.70
N ARG A 50 24.01 43.13 -21.63
CA ARG A 50 24.02 44.60 -21.52
C ARG A 50 23.01 45.12 -20.50
N GLU A 51 21.98 44.32 -20.21
CA GLU A 51 20.95 44.62 -19.22
C GLU A 51 21.34 44.06 -17.83
N ASP A 52 22.65 43.89 -17.57
CA ASP A 52 23.29 43.41 -16.33
C ASP A 52 22.83 42.04 -15.81
N SER A 53 22.26 41.20 -16.68
CA SER A 53 21.89 39.82 -16.33
C SER A 53 23.01 38.84 -16.73
N GLU A 54 23.84 38.42 -15.77
CA GLU A 54 24.84 37.35 -15.95
C GLU A 54 24.23 35.93 -15.85
N ASP A 55 22.91 35.82 -15.81
CA ASP A 55 22.22 34.55 -15.75
C ASP A 55 22.42 33.76 -17.05
N LEU A 56 23.09 32.61 -16.93
CA LEU A 56 23.43 31.71 -18.03
C LEU A 56 22.30 30.73 -18.37
N GLU A 57 21.20 30.74 -17.62
CA GLU A 57 20.02 29.94 -17.89
C GLU A 57 19.06 30.67 -18.85
N ASN A 58 18.29 29.90 -19.60
CA ASN A 58 17.20 30.49 -20.38
C ASN A 58 16.13 30.92 -19.38
N GLU A 59 15.52 32.08 -19.62
CA GLU A 59 14.32 32.45 -18.87
C GLU A 59 13.28 31.34 -18.97
N GLU A 60 12.62 31.05 -17.85
CA GLU A 60 11.48 30.15 -17.84
C GLU A 60 10.49 30.68 -18.87
N HIS A 61 10.31 29.91 -19.95
CA HIS A 61 9.29 30.27 -20.93
C HIS A 61 7.98 30.21 -20.16
N GLY A 62 7.28 31.35 -20.08
CA GLY A 62 6.01 31.45 -19.36
C GLY A 62 5.14 30.25 -19.69
N ARG A 63 4.99 29.36 -18.71
CA ARG A 63 4.17 28.16 -18.86
C ARG A 63 2.76 28.67 -19.17
N SER A 64 2.12 28.15 -20.21
CA SER A 64 0.71 28.48 -20.47
C SER A 64 -0.09 28.36 -19.17
N GLU A 65 -0.97 29.32 -18.91
CA GLU A 65 -1.85 29.30 -17.74
C GLU A 65 -2.45 27.91 -17.57
N THR A 66 -2.25 27.33 -16.38
CA THR A 66 -2.81 26.02 -16.04
C THR A 66 -4.33 26.12 -16.14
N VAL A 67 -4.90 25.39 -17.09
CA VAL A 67 -6.36 25.39 -17.39
C VAL A 67 -7.21 24.99 -16.17
N LEU A 68 -6.59 24.35 -15.17
CA LEU A 68 -7.25 23.89 -13.95
C LEU A 68 -6.47 24.34 -12.71
N ASP A 69 -7.19 24.91 -11.73
CA ASP A 69 -6.68 25.15 -10.39
C ASP A 69 -6.61 23.83 -9.59
N ASN A 70 -5.44 23.57 -9.01
CA ASN A 70 -5.19 22.41 -8.16
C ASN A 70 -6.06 22.41 -6.89
N ASP A 71 -6.44 23.58 -6.37
CA ASP A 71 -7.31 23.68 -5.20
C ASP A 71 -8.77 23.38 -5.53
N GLU A 72 -9.25 23.75 -6.72
CA GLU A 72 -10.56 23.35 -7.23
C GLU A 72 -10.65 21.83 -7.40
N LEU A 73 -9.63 21.22 -8.03
CA LEU A 73 -9.56 19.76 -8.16
C LEU A 73 -9.51 19.07 -6.79
N ARG A 74 -8.77 19.62 -5.83
CA ARG A 74 -8.68 19.07 -4.47
C ARG A 74 -10.05 19.04 -3.78
N LYS A 75 -10.80 20.15 -3.87
CA LYS A 75 -12.16 20.25 -3.30
C LYS A 75 -13.12 19.25 -3.96
N ALA A 76 -13.09 19.11 -5.29
CA ALA A 76 -13.92 18.13 -5.99
C ALA A 76 -13.62 16.68 -5.55
N VAL A 77 -12.33 16.34 -5.43
CA VAL A 77 -11.89 15.02 -4.96
C VAL A 77 -12.28 14.77 -3.49
N GLU A 78 -12.25 15.79 -2.63
CA GLU A 78 -12.62 15.65 -1.21
C GLU A 78 -14.12 15.55 -1.01
N ALA A 79 -14.92 16.23 -1.84
CA ALA A 79 -16.37 16.09 -1.88
C ALA A 79 -16.80 14.69 -2.34
N ASN A 80 -16.11 14.12 -3.34
CA ASN A 80 -16.36 12.75 -3.78
C ASN A 80 -15.05 11.98 -4.09
N PRO A 81 -14.44 11.33 -3.07
CA PRO A 81 -13.20 10.57 -3.24
C PRO A 81 -13.31 9.37 -4.20
N ARG A 82 -14.54 8.94 -4.50
CA ARG A 82 -14.82 7.81 -5.38
C ARG A 82 -14.94 8.20 -6.85
N ALA A 83 -15.05 9.50 -7.16
CA ALA A 83 -15.15 10.00 -8.53
C ALA A 83 -14.07 9.42 -9.45
N THR A 84 -14.46 9.19 -10.68
CA THR A 84 -13.58 8.80 -11.78
C THR A 84 -12.91 10.03 -12.38
N VAL A 85 -11.77 9.83 -13.04
CA VAL A 85 -11.09 10.89 -13.80
C VAL A 85 -12.02 11.50 -14.85
N ARG A 86 -12.95 10.71 -15.41
CA ARG A 86 -13.93 11.18 -16.39
C ARG A 86 -14.98 12.11 -15.77
N GLU A 87 -15.57 11.73 -14.64
CA GLU A 87 -16.56 12.56 -13.94
C GLU A 87 -15.94 13.89 -13.52
N LEU A 88 -14.72 13.87 -12.95
CA LEU A 88 -13.99 15.09 -12.60
C LEU A 88 -13.68 15.96 -13.82
N ALA A 89 -13.34 15.35 -14.96
CA ALA A 89 -13.08 16.08 -16.20
C ALA A 89 -14.34 16.76 -16.75
N GLU A 90 -15.49 16.09 -16.65
CA GLU A 90 -16.79 16.64 -17.05
C GLU A 90 -17.24 17.77 -16.10
N GLU A 91 -17.06 17.59 -14.78
CA GLU A 91 -17.39 18.60 -13.75
C GLU A 91 -16.54 19.87 -13.88
N LEU A 92 -15.24 19.70 -14.12
CA LEU A 92 -14.28 20.81 -14.21
C LEU A 92 -14.12 21.33 -15.64
N ASN A 93 -14.87 20.78 -16.61
CA ASN A 93 -14.83 21.14 -18.03
C ASN A 93 -13.41 21.14 -18.64
N VAL A 94 -12.62 20.12 -18.32
CA VAL A 94 -11.24 19.93 -18.82
C VAL A 94 -11.03 18.55 -19.41
N SER A 95 -9.87 18.30 -20.02
CA SER A 95 -9.54 16.99 -20.54
C SER A 95 -9.23 15.98 -19.41
N LYS A 96 -9.50 14.70 -19.65
CA LYS A 96 -9.14 13.60 -18.72
C LYS A 96 -7.64 13.55 -18.43
N THR A 97 -6.82 13.90 -19.41
CA THR A 97 -5.35 13.93 -19.28
C THR A 97 -4.95 15.02 -18.28
N THR A 98 -5.53 16.23 -18.41
CA THR A 98 -5.33 17.35 -17.47
C THR A 98 -5.67 16.92 -16.05
N VAL A 99 -6.84 16.31 -15.81
CA VAL A 99 -7.20 15.82 -14.48
C VAL A 99 -6.20 14.76 -13.98
N SER A 100 -5.80 13.81 -14.83
CA SER A 100 -4.85 12.77 -14.42
C SER A 100 -3.48 13.31 -14.04
N ASP A 101 -3.00 14.35 -14.72
CA ASP A 101 -1.69 14.94 -14.44
C ASP A 101 -1.74 15.81 -13.18
N HIS A 102 -2.79 16.62 -13.03
CA HIS A 102 -3.01 17.41 -11.83
C HIS A 102 -3.23 16.53 -10.59
N LEU A 103 -3.98 15.41 -10.69
CA LEU A 103 -4.12 14.45 -9.58
C LEU A 103 -2.76 13.92 -9.08
N LYS A 104 -1.80 13.67 -9.99
CA LYS A 104 -0.44 13.26 -9.62
C LYS A 104 0.31 14.41 -8.95
N GLU A 105 0.19 15.63 -9.48
CA GLU A 105 0.82 16.84 -8.93
C GLU A 105 0.36 17.12 -7.49
N ILE A 106 -0.94 16.96 -7.20
CA ILE A 106 -1.49 17.11 -5.84
C ILE A 106 -1.34 15.85 -4.96
N GLY A 107 -0.60 14.84 -5.44
CA GLY A 107 -0.29 13.62 -4.68
C GLY A 107 -1.46 12.66 -4.45
N LYS A 108 -2.55 12.77 -5.23
CA LYS A 108 -3.70 11.87 -5.14
C LYS A 108 -3.44 10.62 -5.99
N THR A 109 -3.57 9.45 -5.37
CA THR A 109 -3.47 8.16 -6.05
C THR A 109 -4.72 7.34 -5.78
N LYS A 110 -5.28 6.67 -6.80
CA LYS A 110 -6.45 5.80 -6.60
C LYS A 110 -6.04 4.57 -5.78
N LYS A 111 -6.72 4.35 -4.67
CA LYS A 111 -6.57 3.17 -3.81
C LYS A 111 -7.88 2.40 -3.79
N ILE A 112 -7.78 1.08 -3.74
CA ILE A 112 -8.93 0.19 -3.59
C ILE A 112 -9.26 0.10 -2.09
N ASP A 113 -10.54 0.16 -1.76
CA ASP A 113 -11.01 -0.01 -0.39
C ASP A 113 -10.55 -1.36 0.19
N LYS A 114 -10.27 -1.38 1.49
CA LYS A 114 -9.86 -2.61 2.18
C LYS A 114 -11.11 -3.40 2.56
N TRP A 115 -11.11 -4.69 2.24
CA TRP A 115 -12.11 -5.61 2.79
C TRP A 115 -12.02 -5.64 4.31
N VAL A 116 -13.14 -5.34 4.97
CA VAL A 116 -13.32 -5.56 6.41
C VAL A 116 -14.29 -6.73 6.61
N PRO A 117 -14.12 -7.57 7.66
CA PRO A 117 -14.95 -8.77 7.82
C PRO A 117 -16.45 -8.50 7.96
N HIS A 118 -16.81 -7.38 8.59
CA HIS A 118 -18.20 -7.02 8.85
C HIS A 118 -18.35 -5.51 9.07
N GLU A 119 -19.51 -4.96 8.73
CA GLU A 119 -19.90 -3.61 9.12
C GLU A 119 -20.42 -3.63 10.57
N LEU A 120 -19.67 -3.00 11.48
CA LEU A 120 -20.01 -3.03 12.90
C LEU A 120 -21.08 -1.98 13.23
N ASN A 121 -22.07 -2.38 14.03
CA ASN A 121 -22.97 -1.42 14.68
C ASN A 121 -22.29 -0.76 15.89
N ASP A 122 -22.88 0.32 16.41
CA ASP A 122 -22.26 1.11 17.49
C ASP A 122 -22.11 0.33 18.79
N TYR A 123 -23.05 -0.56 19.10
CA TYR A 123 -22.92 -1.46 20.24
C TYR A 123 -21.71 -2.38 20.11
N GLN A 124 -21.50 -3.02 18.95
CA GLN A 124 -20.35 -3.88 18.71
C GLN A 124 -19.03 -3.10 18.77
N LYS A 125 -18.99 -1.86 18.27
CA LYS A 125 -17.82 -0.97 18.39
C LYS A 125 -17.52 -0.67 19.86
N LEU A 126 -18.53 -0.30 20.64
CA LEU A 126 -18.39 -0.02 22.06
C LEU A 126 -17.90 -1.24 22.85
N ARG A 127 -18.50 -2.41 22.62
CA ARG A 127 -18.04 -3.66 23.28
C ARG A 127 -16.60 -4.01 22.95
N ARG A 128 -16.17 -3.83 21.68
CA ARG A 128 -14.77 -4.01 21.30
C ARG A 128 -13.86 -3.02 22.01
N TYR A 129 -14.25 -1.75 22.07
CA TYR A 129 -13.50 -0.71 22.77
C TYR A 129 -13.33 -1.03 24.26
N GLU A 130 -14.42 -1.37 24.96
CA GLU A 130 -14.41 -1.69 26.39
C GLU A 130 -13.52 -2.89 26.71
N VAL A 131 -13.66 -3.99 25.95
CA VAL A 131 -12.86 -5.20 26.14
C VAL A 131 -11.38 -4.93 25.87
N CYS A 132 -11.06 -4.26 24.76
CA CYS A 132 -9.67 -3.90 24.44
C CYS A 132 -9.06 -2.99 25.53
N SER A 133 -9.78 -1.95 25.96
CA SER A 133 -9.32 -1.04 27.01
C SER A 133 -9.03 -1.78 28.31
N SER A 134 -9.96 -2.65 28.74
CA SER A 134 -9.82 -3.46 29.95
C SER A 134 -8.63 -4.43 29.87
N LEU A 135 -8.46 -5.12 28.73
CA LEU A 135 -7.33 -6.05 28.53
C LEU A 135 -5.99 -5.33 28.47
N ILE A 136 -5.92 -4.13 27.87
CA ILE A 136 -4.71 -3.30 27.87
C ILE A 136 -4.35 -2.89 29.30
N LEU A 137 -5.32 -2.39 30.07
CA LEU A 137 -5.10 -1.98 31.46
C LEU A 137 -4.67 -3.17 32.32
N ARG A 138 -5.35 -4.32 32.19
CA ARG A 138 -4.97 -5.56 32.85
C ARG A 138 -3.52 -5.92 32.55
N ASN A 139 -3.11 -5.94 31.28
CA ASN A 139 -1.75 -6.32 30.90
C ASN A 139 -0.69 -5.31 31.38
N LYS A 140 -1.04 -4.03 31.52
CA LYS A 140 -0.13 -3.03 32.12
C LYS A 140 0.11 -3.29 33.60
N ASN A 141 -0.93 -3.70 34.33
CA ASN A 141 -0.87 -3.92 35.77
C ASN A 141 -0.29 -5.30 36.14
N ASP A 142 -0.70 -6.34 35.41
CA ASP A 142 -0.27 -7.72 35.56
C ASP A 142 -0.11 -8.36 34.16
N PRO A 143 1.11 -8.31 33.58
CA PRO A 143 1.37 -8.86 32.26
C PRO A 143 1.00 -10.34 32.17
N PHE A 144 0.16 -10.69 31.20
CA PHE A 144 -0.42 -12.04 31.12
C PHE A 144 -0.26 -12.74 29.77
N PHE A 145 0.39 -12.09 28.79
CA PHE A 145 0.54 -12.64 27.44
C PHE A 145 1.37 -13.93 27.38
N ASP A 146 2.31 -14.15 28.30
CA ASP A 146 3.12 -15.37 28.35
C ASP A 146 2.31 -16.60 28.81
N ARG A 147 1.16 -16.38 29.44
CA ARG A 147 0.19 -17.39 29.85
C ARG A 147 -0.89 -17.65 28.80
N LEU A 148 -0.94 -16.84 27.74
CA LEU A 148 -2.02 -16.88 26.77
C LEU A 148 -1.87 -18.08 25.83
N ILE A 149 -2.90 -18.91 25.80
CA ILE A 149 -3.09 -20.01 24.87
C ILE A 149 -4.26 -19.61 23.98
N THR A 150 -4.11 -19.72 22.67
CA THR A 150 -5.17 -19.41 21.72
C THR A 150 -5.31 -20.50 20.68
N CYS A 151 -6.49 -20.60 20.09
CA CYS A 151 -6.72 -21.49 18.96
C CYS A 151 -7.61 -20.87 17.90
N ASP A 152 -7.54 -21.42 16.70
CA ASP A 152 -8.51 -21.15 15.64
C ASP A 152 -8.60 -22.33 14.66
N GLY A 153 -9.71 -22.39 13.92
CA GLY A 153 -9.97 -23.34 12.85
C GLY A 153 -9.84 -22.68 11.48
N LYS A 154 -9.09 -23.30 10.56
CA LYS A 154 -8.93 -22.78 9.20
C LYS A 154 -9.22 -23.84 8.14
N TRP A 155 -10.07 -23.50 7.17
CA TRP A 155 -10.20 -24.30 5.96
C TRP A 155 -8.98 -24.13 5.06
N ILE A 156 -8.36 -25.26 4.70
CA ILE A 156 -7.28 -25.35 3.72
C ILE A 156 -7.85 -26.01 2.46
N LEU A 157 -7.72 -25.33 1.32
CA LEU A 157 -8.11 -25.86 0.02
C LEU A 157 -6.99 -26.75 -0.53
N TYR A 158 -7.36 -27.88 -1.15
CA TYR A 158 -6.38 -28.71 -1.87
C TYR A 158 -5.78 -27.97 -3.07
N ASP A 159 -6.60 -27.18 -3.75
CA ASP A 159 -6.19 -26.29 -4.83
C ASP A 159 -6.50 -24.85 -4.42
N ASN A 160 -5.44 -24.06 -4.23
CA ASN A 160 -5.51 -22.63 -3.89
C ASN A 160 -4.89 -21.78 -5.00
N SER A 161 -4.94 -22.26 -6.25
CA SER A 161 -4.40 -21.56 -7.41
C SER A 161 -5.11 -20.23 -7.60
N LYS A 162 -4.32 -19.17 -7.79
CA LYS A 162 -4.81 -17.80 -7.99
C LYS A 162 -4.50 -17.35 -9.41
N ARG A 163 -5.42 -16.58 -9.99
CA ARG A 163 -5.14 -15.86 -11.23
C ARG A 163 -4.00 -14.87 -10.99
N SER A 164 -2.99 -14.88 -11.86
CA SER A 164 -1.91 -13.90 -11.89
C SER A 164 -1.91 -13.14 -13.21
N GLY A 165 -1.27 -11.95 -13.22
CA GLY A 165 -0.99 -11.23 -14.46
C GLY A 165 0.09 -11.94 -15.28
N GLN A 166 0.04 -11.78 -16.59
CA GLN A 166 1.02 -12.30 -17.54
C GLN A 166 1.52 -11.14 -18.41
N TRP A 167 2.82 -11.13 -18.72
CA TRP A 167 3.36 -10.28 -19.77
C TRP A 167 3.14 -10.99 -21.10
N LEU A 168 2.36 -10.37 -21.98
CA LEU A 168 1.99 -10.87 -23.30
C LEU A 168 2.20 -9.74 -24.31
N ASP A 169 2.26 -10.08 -25.59
CA ASP A 169 2.30 -9.07 -26.64
C ASP A 169 1.01 -8.24 -26.63
N LYS A 170 1.09 -6.99 -27.13
CA LYS A 170 -0.01 -6.01 -27.07
C LYS A 170 -1.34 -6.55 -27.60
N ASP A 171 -1.28 -7.36 -28.66
CA ASP A 171 -2.44 -7.88 -29.37
C ASP A 171 -2.72 -9.37 -29.05
N GLU A 172 -1.95 -9.97 -28.14
CA GLU A 172 -2.13 -11.37 -27.74
C GLU A 172 -3.29 -11.52 -26.74
N ALA A 173 -4.12 -12.55 -26.95
CA ALA A 173 -5.22 -12.85 -26.06
C ALA A 173 -4.73 -13.41 -24.71
N PRO A 174 -5.35 -13.02 -23.57
CA PRO A 174 -5.02 -13.60 -22.27
C PRO A 174 -5.23 -15.12 -22.24
N LYS A 175 -4.32 -15.84 -21.58
CA LYS A 175 -4.48 -17.29 -21.39
C LYS A 175 -5.68 -17.60 -20.51
N GLN A 176 -6.41 -18.65 -20.84
CA GLN A 176 -7.56 -19.11 -20.06
C GLN A 176 -7.10 -19.67 -18.71
N PHE A 177 -7.75 -19.26 -17.63
CA PHE A 177 -7.54 -19.80 -16.29
C PHE A 177 -8.88 -20.32 -15.74
N PRO A 178 -8.98 -21.62 -15.39
CA PRO A 178 -10.26 -22.20 -14.96
C PRO A 178 -10.75 -21.55 -13.67
N LYS A 179 -12.05 -21.27 -13.58
CA LYS A 179 -12.66 -20.76 -12.35
C LYS A 179 -12.64 -21.86 -11.26
N PRO A 180 -12.39 -21.52 -9.99
CA PRO A 180 -12.54 -22.47 -8.90
C PRO A 180 -13.94 -23.08 -8.86
N LYS A 181 -14.03 -24.37 -8.50
CA LYS A 181 -15.32 -25.06 -8.29
C LYS A 181 -16.08 -24.45 -7.11
N LEU A 182 -17.42 -24.46 -7.15
CA LEU A 182 -18.28 -23.96 -6.06
C LEU A 182 -18.05 -24.70 -4.73
N SER A 183 -17.79 -26.00 -4.79
CA SER A 183 -17.49 -26.87 -3.65
C SER A 183 -16.07 -27.46 -3.76
N PRO A 184 -15.02 -26.66 -3.51
CA PRO A 184 -13.66 -27.14 -3.60
C PRO A 184 -13.39 -28.17 -2.49
N LYS A 185 -12.59 -29.19 -2.81
CA LYS A 185 -12.08 -30.12 -1.79
C LYS A 185 -11.27 -29.32 -0.77
N LYS A 186 -11.60 -29.50 0.51
CA LYS A 186 -11.01 -28.76 1.62
C LYS A 186 -10.89 -29.62 2.87
N LEU A 187 -9.93 -29.29 3.72
CA LEU A 187 -9.69 -29.87 5.03
C LEU A 187 -9.77 -28.76 6.08
N LEU A 188 -10.30 -29.07 7.25
CA LEU A 188 -10.24 -28.15 8.40
C LEU A 188 -9.00 -28.49 9.22
N ILE A 189 -8.16 -27.50 9.50
CA ILE A 189 -7.11 -27.61 10.51
C ILE A 189 -7.52 -26.85 11.77
N SER A 190 -7.40 -27.49 12.92
CA SER A 190 -7.45 -26.83 14.23
C SER A 190 -6.03 -26.63 14.72
N VAL A 191 -5.67 -25.40 15.10
CA VAL A 191 -4.30 -25.08 15.57
C VAL A 191 -4.37 -24.35 16.91
N TRP A 192 -3.49 -24.75 17.83
CA TRP A 192 -3.42 -24.26 19.20
C TRP A 192 -1.99 -23.81 19.48
N TRP A 193 -1.81 -22.56 19.87
CA TRP A 193 -0.49 -21.97 20.07
C TRP A 193 -0.49 -20.95 21.21
N SER A 194 0.70 -20.42 21.45
CA SER A 194 1.01 -19.43 22.48
C SER A 194 2.21 -18.61 22.01
N ALA A 195 2.64 -17.62 22.79
CA ALA A 195 3.76 -16.73 22.42
C ALA A 195 5.06 -17.48 22.05
N ALA A 196 5.35 -18.62 22.67
CA ALA A 196 6.54 -19.42 22.36
C ALA A 196 6.33 -20.53 21.31
N GLY A 197 5.21 -20.55 20.60
CA GLY A 197 4.98 -21.43 19.46
C GLY A 197 3.82 -22.43 19.59
N ILE A 198 3.77 -23.37 18.64
CA ILE A 198 2.67 -24.33 18.45
C ILE A 198 2.68 -25.41 19.52
N ILE A 199 1.51 -25.62 20.14
CA ILE A 199 1.29 -26.62 21.18
C ILE A 199 0.72 -27.89 20.55
N HIS A 200 -0.39 -27.74 19.82
CA HIS A 200 -1.14 -28.82 19.21
C HIS A 200 -1.74 -28.35 17.88
N TYR A 201 -1.87 -29.28 16.92
CA TYR A 201 -2.69 -29.10 15.74
C TYR A 201 -3.28 -30.44 15.32
N GLU A 202 -4.44 -30.40 14.67
CA GLU A 202 -5.12 -31.59 14.17
C GLU A 202 -5.82 -31.26 12.84
N PHE A 203 -5.65 -32.15 11.86
CA PHE A 203 -6.37 -32.09 10.59
C PHE A 203 -7.61 -32.98 10.71
N LEU A 204 -8.78 -32.42 10.42
CA LEU A 204 -10.02 -33.19 10.32
C LEU A 204 -10.14 -33.79 8.92
N LYS A 205 -10.90 -34.88 8.77
CA LYS A 205 -11.09 -35.50 7.46
C LYS A 205 -11.88 -34.58 6.53
N PRO A 206 -11.80 -34.78 5.20
CA PRO A 206 -12.56 -33.96 4.26
C PRO A 206 -14.06 -33.98 4.56
N GLY A 207 -14.65 -32.79 4.75
CA GLY A 207 -16.08 -32.63 5.04
C GLY A 207 -16.45 -32.69 6.51
N GLU A 208 -15.55 -33.07 7.41
CA GLU A 208 -15.79 -33.02 8.85
C GLU A 208 -15.70 -31.58 9.38
N THR A 209 -16.47 -31.29 10.43
CA THR A 209 -16.50 -30.01 11.12
C THR A 209 -16.35 -30.21 12.61
N ILE A 210 -15.93 -29.17 13.33
CA ILE A 210 -15.81 -29.22 14.80
C ILE A 210 -17.18 -28.99 15.42
N ASP A 211 -17.66 -29.98 16.15
CA ASP A 211 -18.79 -29.87 17.07
C ASP A 211 -18.29 -29.72 18.52
N SER A 212 -19.20 -29.62 19.48
CA SER A 212 -18.78 -29.44 20.89
C SER A 212 -18.02 -30.65 21.43
N VAL A 213 -18.34 -31.87 21.00
CA VAL A 213 -17.72 -33.11 21.53
C VAL A 213 -16.29 -33.24 21.04
N SER A 214 -16.08 -33.10 19.73
CA SER A 214 -14.75 -33.07 19.13
C SER A 214 -13.92 -31.89 19.65
N TYR A 215 -14.54 -30.75 19.95
CA TYR A 215 -13.84 -29.61 20.56
C TYR A 215 -13.36 -29.92 22.00
N CYS A 216 -14.16 -30.59 22.83
CA CYS A 216 -13.70 -31.09 24.15
C CYS A 216 -12.46 -31.97 24.02
N GLN A 217 -12.48 -32.93 23.07
CA GLN A 217 -11.36 -33.83 22.83
C GLN A 217 -10.10 -33.08 22.39
N LEU A 218 -10.26 -32.03 21.57
CA LEU A 218 -9.14 -31.16 21.18
C LEU A 218 -8.57 -30.39 22.37
N ILE A 219 -9.42 -29.87 23.27
CA ILE A 219 -8.99 -29.21 24.51
C ILE A 219 -8.16 -30.17 25.37
N GLU A 220 -8.61 -31.41 25.56
CA GLU A 220 -7.89 -32.43 26.34
C GLU A 220 -6.53 -32.75 25.71
N LYS A 221 -6.50 -33.06 24.41
CA LYS A 221 -5.25 -33.32 23.67
C LYS A 221 -4.30 -32.12 23.74
N MET A 222 -4.83 -30.91 23.64
CA MET A 222 -4.04 -29.68 23.75
C MET A 222 -3.47 -29.52 25.15
N HIS A 223 -4.30 -29.70 26.19
CA HIS A 223 -3.89 -29.55 27.59
C HIS A 223 -2.82 -30.57 27.97
N GLN A 224 -2.96 -31.84 27.57
CA GLN A 224 -1.93 -32.87 27.78
C GLN A 224 -0.58 -32.46 27.15
N LYS A 225 -0.59 -31.99 25.90
CA LYS A 225 0.63 -31.52 25.22
C LYS A 225 1.19 -30.25 25.86
N LEU A 226 0.34 -29.35 26.34
CA LEU A 226 0.75 -28.15 27.06
C LEU A 226 1.48 -28.50 28.36
N SER A 227 0.94 -29.43 29.15
CA SER A 227 1.55 -29.91 30.40
C SER A 227 2.92 -30.53 30.18
N GLN A 228 3.11 -31.27 29.08
CA GLN A 228 4.40 -31.86 28.71
C GLN A 228 5.40 -30.81 28.20
N LYS A 229 4.97 -29.94 27.29
CA LYS A 229 5.85 -28.95 26.65
C LYS A 229 6.19 -27.78 27.57
N ARG A 230 5.26 -27.40 28.45
CA ARG A 230 5.34 -26.18 29.28
C ARG A 230 4.69 -26.37 30.65
N PRO A 231 5.25 -27.26 31.50
CA PRO A 231 4.70 -27.55 32.82
C PRO A 231 4.59 -26.31 33.71
N ALA A 232 5.49 -25.32 33.57
CA ALA A 232 5.44 -24.10 34.37
C ALA A 232 4.18 -23.24 34.11
N VAL A 233 3.66 -23.24 32.88
CA VAL A 233 2.43 -22.50 32.54
C VAL A 233 1.23 -23.15 33.22
N VAL A 234 1.16 -24.48 33.20
CA VAL A 234 0.06 -25.25 33.81
C VAL A 234 0.13 -25.22 35.33
N ASN A 235 1.29 -25.53 35.91
CA ASN A 235 1.41 -25.82 37.33
C ASN A 235 1.62 -24.58 38.21
N ARG A 236 2.09 -23.46 37.66
CA ARG A 236 2.46 -22.26 38.45
C ARG A 236 1.70 -21.01 38.08
N LYS A 237 1.44 -20.81 36.79
CA LYS A 237 0.85 -19.56 36.30
C LYS A 237 -0.65 -19.67 36.03
N GLY A 238 -1.14 -20.85 35.64
CA GLY A 238 -2.50 -21.05 35.15
C GLY A 238 -2.66 -20.51 33.72
N PRO A 239 -2.97 -21.34 32.71
CA PRO A 239 -3.14 -20.87 31.34
C PRO A 239 -4.35 -19.94 31.22
N ILE A 240 -4.25 -18.94 30.36
CA ILE A 240 -5.37 -18.07 29.99
C ILE A 240 -5.77 -18.43 28.57
N PHE A 241 -7.00 -18.89 28.39
CA PHE A 241 -7.46 -19.35 27.09
C PHE A 241 -8.20 -18.24 26.32
N LEU A 242 -7.83 -18.05 25.06
CA LEU A 242 -8.46 -17.14 24.11
C LEU A 242 -8.98 -17.94 22.90
N HIS A 243 -10.27 -17.82 22.63
CA HIS A 243 -10.90 -18.40 21.44
C HIS A 243 -12.05 -17.51 20.96
N ASP A 244 -12.58 -17.79 19.77
CA ASP A 244 -13.76 -17.11 19.25
C ASP A 244 -15.05 -17.58 19.95
N ASN A 245 -16.16 -16.92 19.63
CA ASN A 245 -17.48 -17.22 20.17
C ASN A 245 -18.31 -18.13 19.25
N ALA A 246 -17.68 -19.02 18.47
CA ALA A 246 -18.41 -19.94 17.62
C ALA A 246 -19.37 -20.81 18.43
N LYS A 247 -20.51 -21.21 17.83
CA LYS A 247 -21.58 -21.94 18.53
C LYS A 247 -21.09 -23.18 19.31
N PRO A 248 -20.20 -24.04 18.78
CA PRO A 248 -19.69 -25.18 19.54
C PRO A 248 -18.90 -24.75 20.80
N HIS A 249 -18.17 -23.65 20.70
CA HIS A 249 -17.22 -23.16 21.71
C HIS A 249 -17.89 -22.57 22.96
N VAL A 250 -19.13 -22.11 22.84
CA VAL A 250 -19.90 -21.49 23.94
C VAL A 250 -20.96 -22.42 24.55
N SER A 251 -20.94 -23.71 24.19
CA SER A 251 -21.88 -24.68 24.74
C SER A 251 -21.60 -24.99 26.21
N LYS A 252 -22.63 -25.39 26.97
CA LYS A 252 -22.53 -25.70 28.41
C LYS A 252 -21.43 -26.73 28.70
N MET A 253 -21.29 -27.74 27.84
CA MET A 253 -20.27 -28.77 27.95
C MET A 253 -18.84 -28.18 27.86
N ILE A 254 -18.61 -27.21 26.97
CA ILE A 254 -17.30 -26.55 26.88
C ILE A 254 -17.03 -25.69 28.10
N LEU A 255 -18.04 -24.96 28.60
CA LEU A 255 -17.88 -24.16 29.81
C LEU A 255 -17.55 -25.02 31.02
N GLN A 256 -18.19 -26.19 31.15
CA GLN A 256 -17.82 -27.18 32.18
C GLN A 256 -16.39 -27.68 31.97
N LYS A 257 -16.02 -28.03 30.73
CA LYS A 257 -14.70 -28.56 30.40
C LYS A 257 -13.56 -27.58 30.68
N LEU A 258 -13.79 -26.29 30.51
CA LEU A 258 -12.81 -25.24 30.79
C LEU A 258 -12.65 -24.93 32.29
N CYS A 259 -13.59 -25.39 33.12
CA CYS A 259 -13.56 -25.23 34.58
C CYS A 259 -13.00 -26.45 35.31
N GLU A 260 -12.78 -27.56 34.61
CA GLU A 260 -12.07 -28.77 35.10
C GLU A 260 -10.57 -28.51 35.23
#